data_AF-A0A401H9X0-F1
#
_entry.id   AF-A0A401H9X0-F1
#
_cell.length_a   1.000
_cell.length_b   1.000
_cell.length_c   1.000
_cell.angle_alpha   90.00
_cell.angle_beta   90.00
_cell.angle_gamma   90.00
#
_symmetry.space_group_name_H-M   'P 1'
#
loop_
_entity.id
_entity.type
_entity.pdbx_description
1 polymer ?
#
loop_
_entity_poly.entity_id
_entity_poly.type
_entity_poly.pdbx_seq_one_letter_code
_entity_poly.pdbx_strand_id
1 'polypeptide(L)'
;MDPLDLAISHAAAVHEALEAYRRVCLGGEGDEKPGRGLKRRARSLPGLILSSGLIPALTFYMSKADTQAYREYVRLLEKAERGEKGAAASLVEAAAGGGGEACRGDSVLTELSGGEGAGYSLALAMASRALQRLARVEAGGDGGFAGLAATLREGLGSPEKEAAATQLLIDYLQEVKKLVEAIVKE
;
A
#
# COMPACT_ATOMS: atom_id res chain seq x y z
N MET A 1 18.66 -2.81 -0.16
CA MET A 1 17.53 -3.51 0.45
C MET A 1 17.03 -4.47 -0.60
N ASP A 2 16.93 -5.75 -0.25
CA ASP A 2 16.41 -6.78 -1.14
C ASP A 2 14.87 -6.69 -1.22
N PRO A 3 14.22 -7.10 -2.34
CA PRO A 3 12.75 -7.09 -2.45
C PRO A 3 12.04 -7.85 -1.33
N LEU A 4 12.60 -8.96 -0.83
CA LEU A 4 12.01 -9.74 0.25
C LEU A 4 12.01 -8.97 1.57
N ASP A 5 13.13 -8.36 1.95
CA ASP A 5 13.25 -7.56 3.18
C ASP A 5 12.23 -6.41 3.20
N LEU A 6 12.09 -5.72 2.07
CA LEU A 6 11.14 -4.63 1.92
C LEU A 6 9.69 -5.14 2.04
N ALA A 7 9.38 -6.26 1.37
CA ALA A 7 8.05 -6.87 1.44
C ALA A 7 7.70 -7.33 2.85
N ILE A 8 8.64 -7.92 3.60
CA ILE A 8 8.45 -8.31 5.01
C ILE A 8 8.17 -7.07 5.87
N SER A 9 8.97 -6.02 5.73
CA SER A 9 8.77 -4.76 6.48
C SER A 9 7.38 -4.17 6.24
N HIS A 10 6.96 -4.07 4.98
CA HIS A 10 5.65 -3.54 4.64
C HIS A 10 4.52 -4.46 5.10
N ALA A 11 4.66 -5.79 4.94
CA ALA A 11 3.65 -6.74 5.39
C ALA A 11 3.47 -6.73 6.92
N ALA A 12 4.55 -6.55 7.68
CA ALA A 12 4.49 -6.40 9.13
C ALA A 12 3.69 -5.14 9.52
N ALA A 13 3.95 -4.01 8.87
CA ALA A 13 3.21 -2.76 9.10
C ALA A 13 1.72 -2.90 8.76
N VAL A 14 1.41 -3.56 7.64
CA VAL A 14 0.03 -3.86 7.25
C VAL A 14 -0.64 -4.77 8.26
N HIS A 15 0.04 -5.82 8.72
CA HIS A 15 -0.51 -6.73 9.72
C HIS A 15 -0.85 -5.99 11.02
N GLU A 16 0.06 -5.15 11.51
CA GLU A 16 -0.16 -4.31 12.69
C GLU A 16 -1.35 -3.34 12.49
N ALA A 17 -1.45 -2.71 11.32
CA ALA A 17 -2.59 -1.84 10.99
C ALA A 17 -3.92 -2.61 11.01
N LEU A 18 -3.95 -3.82 10.46
CA LEU A 18 -5.15 -4.66 10.44
C LEU A 18 -5.56 -5.13 11.84
N GLU A 19 -4.60 -5.48 12.70
CA GLU A 19 -4.87 -5.83 14.10
C GLU A 19 -5.40 -4.62 14.88
N ALA A 20 -4.80 -3.45 14.70
CA ALA A 20 -5.27 -2.21 15.29
C ALA A 20 -6.70 -1.88 14.81
N TYR A 21 -6.97 -2.05 13.52
CA TYR A 21 -8.30 -1.81 12.94
C TYR A 21 -9.36 -2.76 13.53
N ARG A 22 -9.05 -4.07 13.64
CA ARG A 22 -9.95 -5.04 14.28
C ARG A 22 -10.29 -4.65 15.71
N ARG A 23 -9.27 -4.26 16.48
CA ARG A 23 -9.43 -3.87 17.88
C ARG A 23 -10.26 -2.59 18.03
N VAL A 24 -9.93 -1.55 17.26
CA VAL A 24 -10.49 -0.19 17.45
C VAL A 24 -11.84 -0.02 16.76
N CYS A 25 -12.02 -0.59 15.57
CA CYS A 25 -13.20 -0.35 14.73
C CYS A 25 -14.22 -1.48 14.75
N LEU A 26 -13.79 -2.74 14.94
CA LEU A 26 -14.69 -3.90 14.90
C LEU A 26 -15.00 -4.47 16.29
N GLY A 27 -14.39 -3.94 17.36
CA GLY A 27 -14.60 -4.42 18.73
C GLY A 27 -14.25 -5.90 18.95
N GLY A 28 -13.54 -6.53 18.02
CA GLY A 28 -13.17 -7.95 18.07
C GLY A 28 -14.21 -8.98 17.58
N GLU A 29 -15.47 -8.59 17.35
CA GLU A 29 -16.58 -9.54 17.05
C GLU A 29 -17.27 -9.32 15.69
N GLY A 30 -16.73 -8.46 14.80
CA GLY A 30 -17.30 -8.23 13.48
C GLY A 30 -17.05 -9.37 12.47
N ASP A 31 -18.08 -9.75 11.71
CA ASP A 31 -17.99 -10.64 10.53
C ASP A 31 -17.23 -10.01 9.35
N GLU A 32 -16.91 -8.72 9.45
CA GLU A 32 -16.09 -8.05 8.45
C GLU A 32 -14.68 -8.64 8.44
N LYS A 33 -14.19 -8.92 7.23
CA LYS A 33 -12.87 -9.51 7.00
C LYS A 33 -11.93 -8.43 6.49
N PRO A 34 -11.25 -7.69 7.40
CA PRO A 34 -10.40 -6.57 7.03
C PRO A 34 -9.22 -7.05 6.21
N GLY A 35 -8.74 -6.19 5.31
CA GLY A 35 -7.65 -6.46 4.39
C GLY A 35 -8.04 -7.25 3.15
N ARG A 36 -9.32 -7.67 2.99
CA ARG A 36 -9.77 -8.34 1.75
C ARG A 36 -9.60 -7.45 0.51
N GLY A 37 -9.82 -6.14 0.64
CA GLY A 37 -9.53 -5.16 -0.41
C GLY A 37 -8.08 -5.25 -0.86
N LEU A 38 -7.15 -5.08 0.08
CA LEU A 38 -5.71 -5.19 -0.17
C LEU A 38 -5.31 -6.55 -0.75
N LYS A 39 -5.85 -7.67 -0.23
CA LYS A 39 -5.59 -9.02 -0.76
C LYS A 39 -5.94 -9.13 -2.25
N ARG A 40 -7.07 -8.56 -2.68
CA ARG A 40 -7.45 -8.50 -4.11
C ARG A 40 -6.46 -7.66 -4.92
N ARG A 41 -6.00 -6.53 -4.39
CA ARG A 41 -5.04 -5.66 -5.08
C ARG A 41 -3.65 -6.29 -5.19
N ALA A 42 -3.15 -6.92 -4.12
CA ALA A 42 -1.91 -7.67 -4.13
C ALA A 42 -1.91 -8.83 -5.15
N ARG A 43 -3.07 -9.48 -5.35
CA ARG A 43 -3.24 -10.51 -6.39
C ARG A 43 -3.29 -9.94 -7.81
N SER A 44 -3.95 -8.79 -8.01
CA SER A 44 -4.26 -8.27 -9.34
C SER A 44 -3.21 -7.33 -9.91
N LEU A 45 -2.56 -6.52 -9.07
CA LEU A 45 -1.60 -5.51 -9.51
C LEU A 45 -0.42 -6.09 -10.32
N PRO A 46 0.22 -7.21 -9.93
CA PRO A 46 1.28 -7.81 -10.75
C PRO A 46 0.81 -8.18 -12.15
N GLY A 47 -0.36 -8.81 -12.25
CA GLY A 47 -0.95 -9.20 -13.53
C GLY A 47 -1.30 -7.98 -14.38
N LEU A 48 -1.82 -6.91 -13.77
CA LEU A 48 -2.11 -5.66 -14.47
C LEU A 48 -0.83 -5.06 -15.05
N ILE A 49 0.24 -4.93 -14.26
CA ILE A 49 1.55 -4.42 -14.73
C ILE A 49 2.07 -5.24 -15.91
N LEU A 50 2.04 -6.57 -15.82
CA LEU A 50 2.52 -7.44 -16.90
C LEU A 50 1.68 -7.33 -18.18
N SER A 51 0.38 -7.07 -18.05
CA SER A 51 -0.55 -7.01 -19.19
C SER A 51 -0.63 -5.63 -19.86
N SER A 52 -0.54 -4.54 -19.07
CA SER A 52 -0.77 -3.18 -19.55
C SER A 52 0.46 -2.28 -19.48
N GLY A 53 1.56 -2.76 -18.90
CA GLY A 53 2.73 -1.96 -18.58
C GLY A 53 2.64 -1.30 -17.19
N LEU A 54 3.80 -0.91 -16.67
CA LEU A 54 3.97 -0.35 -15.33
C LEU A 54 3.24 0.99 -15.17
N ILE A 55 3.52 1.94 -16.05
CA ILE A 55 2.96 3.29 -15.94
C ILE A 55 1.42 3.28 -16.07
N PRO A 56 0.79 2.61 -17.05
CA PRO A 56 -0.66 2.54 -17.15
C PRO A 56 -1.31 1.86 -15.94
N ALA A 57 -0.71 0.79 -15.40
CA ALA A 57 -1.23 0.08 -14.24
C ALA A 57 -1.25 0.97 -12.98
N LEU A 58 -0.15 1.71 -12.72
CA LEU A 58 -0.08 2.62 -11.58
C LEU A 58 -1.00 3.84 -11.75
N THR A 59 -1.13 4.36 -12.98
CA THR A 59 -2.09 5.43 -13.29
C THR A 59 -3.53 4.99 -13.04
N PHE A 60 -3.88 3.75 -13.37
CA PHE A 60 -5.19 3.19 -13.02
C PHE A 60 -5.39 3.14 -11.50
N TYR A 61 -4.40 2.68 -10.73
CA TYR A 61 -4.48 2.67 -9.26
C TYR A 61 -4.61 4.09 -8.69
N MET A 62 -3.88 5.07 -9.23
CA MET A 62 -4.03 6.48 -8.87
C MET A 62 -5.45 7.00 -9.08
N SER A 63 -6.15 6.56 -10.14
CA SER A 63 -7.54 6.96 -10.41
C SER A 63 -8.57 6.39 -9.42
N LYS A 64 -8.18 5.38 -8.63
CA LYS A 64 -9.05 4.70 -7.64
C LYS A 64 -8.65 4.99 -6.19
N ALA A 65 -7.39 5.37 -5.97
CA ALA A 65 -6.86 5.66 -4.66
C ALA A 65 -7.31 7.04 -4.15
N ASP A 66 -7.40 7.15 -2.84
CA ASP A 66 -7.55 8.41 -2.13
C ASP A 66 -6.18 9.04 -1.86
N THR A 67 -6.03 10.33 -2.15
CA THR A 67 -4.72 11.01 -2.03
C THR A 67 -4.27 11.13 -0.58
N GLN A 68 -5.20 11.35 0.36
CA GLN A 68 -4.87 11.46 1.78
C GLN A 68 -4.45 10.11 2.34
N ALA A 69 -5.22 9.06 2.09
CA ALA A 69 -4.88 7.70 2.51
C ALA A 69 -3.53 7.26 1.92
N TYR A 70 -3.30 7.50 0.63
CA TYR A 70 -2.02 7.21 -0.01
C TYR A 70 -0.84 7.86 0.72
N ARG A 71 -0.94 9.15 1.06
CA ARG A 71 0.12 9.88 1.78
C ARG A 71 0.39 9.29 3.16
N GLU A 72 -0.66 9.00 3.92
CA GLU A 72 -0.49 8.40 5.25
C GLU A 72 0.14 7.00 5.17
N TYR A 73 -0.24 6.20 4.16
CA TYR A 73 0.39 4.90 3.95
C TYR A 73 1.84 5.00 3.49
N VAL A 74 2.20 5.95 2.62
CA VAL A 74 3.61 6.20 2.28
C VAL A 74 4.42 6.49 3.54
N ARG A 75 3.93 7.39 4.41
CA ARG A 75 4.60 7.72 5.68
C ARG A 75 4.67 6.54 6.63
N LEU A 76 3.62 5.73 6.71
CA LEU A 76 3.61 4.52 7.53
C LEU A 76 4.71 3.55 7.07
N LEU A 77 4.79 3.29 5.77
CA LEU A 77 5.77 2.38 5.20
C LEU A 77 7.20 2.91 5.40
N GLU A 78 7.42 4.22 5.25
CA GLU A 78 8.71 4.86 5.57
C GLU A 78 9.13 4.64 7.03
N LYS A 79 8.21 4.80 7.97
CA LYS A 79 8.47 4.54 9.39
C LYS A 79 8.78 3.05 9.64
N ALA A 80 8.04 2.15 9.01
CA ALA A 80 8.25 0.72 9.11
C ALA A 80 9.63 0.31 8.57
N GLU A 81 10.04 0.87 7.42
CA GLU A 81 11.38 0.68 6.84
C GLU A 81 12.51 1.16 7.77
N ARG A 82 12.24 2.13 8.66
CA ARG A 82 13.18 2.59 9.71
C ARG A 82 13.11 1.77 11.01
N GLY A 83 12.20 0.80 11.10
CA GLY A 83 12.00 -0.02 12.28
C GLY A 83 11.22 0.67 13.41
N GLU A 84 10.48 1.74 13.12
CA GLU A 84 9.63 2.43 14.10
C GLU A 84 8.42 1.56 14.45
N LYS A 85 8.41 1.01 15.67
CA LYS A 85 7.32 0.18 16.20
C LYS A 85 6.13 1.04 16.62
N GLY A 86 4.91 0.51 16.49
CA GLY A 86 3.69 1.21 16.93
C GLY A 86 3.14 2.20 15.91
N ALA A 87 3.87 2.50 14.84
CA ALA A 87 3.48 3.51 13.86
C ALA A 87 2.14 3.18 13.17
N ALA A 88 1.90 1.90 12.88
CA ALA A 88 0.65 1.44 12.28
C ALA A 88 -0.52 1.56 13.25
N ALA A 89 -0.32 1.14 14.50
CA ALA A 89 -1.34 1.26 15.54
C ALA A 89 -1.70 2.73 15.79
N SER A 90 -0.71 3.62 15.90
CA SER A 90 -0.94 5.06 16.08
C SER A 90 -1.68 5.70 14.91
N LEU A 91 -1.39 5.30 13.66
CA LEU A 91 -2.11 5.79 12.49
C LEU A 91 -3.60 5.42 12.58
N VAL A 92 -3.89 4.16 12.89
CA VAL A 92 -5.27 3.66 12.98
C VAL A 92 -6.03 4.31 14.14
N GLU A 93 -5.40 4.43 15.32
CA GLU A 93 -6.00 5.08 16.49
C GLU A 93 -6.29 6.56 16.23
N ALA A 94 -5.37 7.27 15.57
CA ALA A 94 -5.57 8.67 15.19
C ALA A 94 -6.72 8.82 14.18
N ALA A 95 -6.77 7.98 13.16
CA ALA A 95 -7.83 8.00 12.15
C ALA A 95 -9.21 7.64 12.75
N ALA A 96 -9.25 6.75 13.74
CA ALA A 96 -10.49 6.32 14.38
C ALA A 96 -11.09 7.35 15.36
N GLY A 97 -10.36 8.40 15.74
CA GLY A 97 -10.86 9.50 16.57
C GLY A 97 -11.46 9.09 17.93
N GLY A 98 -11.15 7.90 18.44
CA GLY A 98 -11.70 7.36 19.70
C GLY A 98 -12.62 6.13 19.57
N GLY A 99 -12.89 5.63 18.35
CA GLY A 99 -13.49 4.30 18.11
C GLY A 99 -14.95 4.30 17.58
N GLY A 100 -15.44 3.11 17.19
CA GLY A 100 -16.85 2.87 16.82
C GLY A 100 -17.30 3.53 15.50
N GLU A 101 -18.37 4.34 15.55
CA GLU A 101 -18.96 5.01 14.38
C GLU A 101 -17.98 5.94 13.65
N ALA A 102 -17.00 6.50 14.36
CA ALA A 102 -15.96 7.36 13.78
C ALA A 102 -15.05 6.61 12.78
N CYS A 103 -15.03 5.28 12.80
CA CYS A 103 -14.31 4.50 11.80
C CYS A 103 -14.98 4.50 10.42
N ARG A 104 -16.25 4.91 10.33
CA ARG A 104 -16.98 4.97 9.06
C ARG A 104 -16.71 6.29 8.35
N GLY A 105 -16.22 6.21 7.10
CA GLY A 105 -16.02 7.38 6.24
C GLY A 105 -14.60 7.96 6.27
N ASP A 106 -13.73 7.50 7.17
CA ASP A 106 -12.30 7.83 7.10
C ASP A 106 -11.62 7.05 5.97
N SER A 107 -10.82 7.73 5.15
CA SER A 107 -10.21 7.13 3.97
C SER A 107 -9.09 6.14 4.30
N VAL A 108 -8.32 6.37 5.38
CA VAL A 108 -7.28 5.45 5.85
C VAL A 108 -7.94 4.16 6.32
N LEU A 109 -8.97 4.26 7.15
CA LEU A 109 -9.66 3.09 7.69
C LEU A 109 -10.45 2.33 6.62
N THR A 110 -11.03 3.04 5.65
CA THR A 110 -11.71 2.43 4.50
C THR A 110 -10.77 1.53 3.69
N GLU A 111 -9.49 1.87 3.57
CA GLU A 111 -8.50 1.06 2.86
C GLU A 111 -8.18 -0.28 3.56
N LEU A 112 -8.36 -0.34 4.88
CA LEU A 112 -8.21 -1.56 5.69
C LEU A 112 -9.48 -2.42 5.71
N SER A 113 -10.61 -1.87 5.26
CA SER A 113 -11.89 -2.57 5.23
C SER A 113 -11.93 -3.73 4.22
N GLY A 114 -13.02 -4.49 4.23
CA GLY A 114 -13.29 -5.55 3.27
C GLY A 114 -13.83 -5.09 1.90
N GLY A 115 -14.13 -3.79 1.75
CA GLY A 115 -14.89 -3.23 0.62
C GLY A 115 -14.20 -3.36 -0.75
N GLU A 116 -15.00 -3.38 -1.83
CA GLU A 116 -14.46 -3.50 -3.20
C GLU A 116 -13.54 -2.33 -3.59
N GLY A 117 -13.85 -1.12 -3.12
CA GLY A 117 -13.05 0.08 -3.31
C GLY A 117 -11.80 0.17 -2.41
N ALA A 118 -11.60 -0.77 -1.49
CA ALA A 118 -10.49 -0.73 -0.54
C ALA A 118 -9.19 -1.32 -1.10
N GLY A 119 -8.07 -0.89 -0.53
CA GLY A 119 -6.72 -1.41 -0.77
C GLY A 119 -5.99 -0.77 -1.94
N TYR A 120 -6.60 0.14 -2.69
CA TYR A 120 -5.94 0.81 -3.81
C TYR A 120 -4.84 1.76 -3.34
N SER A 121 -5.14 2.60 -2.34
CA SER A 121 -4.19 3.60 -1.84
C SER A 121 -3.00 2.94 -1.16
N LEU A 122 -3.26 1.89 -0.37
CA LEU A 122 -2.21 1.12 0.29
C LEU A 122 -1.37 0.31 -0.71
N ALA A 123 -2.00 -0.39 -1.67
CA ALA A 123 -1.24 -1.10 -2.70
C ALA A 123 -0.39 -0.14 -3.57
N LEU A 124 -0.93 1.05 -3.88
CA LEU A 124 -0.21 2.08 -4.60
C LEU A 124 0.97 2.62 -3.79
N ALA A 125 0.80 2.85 -2.48
CA ALA A 125 1.88 3.26 -1.57
C ALA A 125 2.98 2.19 -1.51
N MET A 126 2.60 0.92 -1.39
CA MET A 126 3.55 -0.20 -1.43
C MET A 126 4.35 -0.24 -2.74
N ALA A 127 3.69 -0.04 -3.88
CA ALA A 127 4.36 -0.03 -5.18
C ALA A 127 5.25 1.20 -5.37
N SER A 128 4.80 2.40 -4.97
CA SER A 128 5.60 3.62 -5.08
C SER A 128 6.84 3.57 -4.20
N ARG A 129 6.72 3.05 -2.97
CA ARG A 129 7.85 2.80 -2.08
C ARG A 129 8.83 1.80 -2.67
N ALA A 130 8.35 0.69 -3.22
CA ALA A 130 9.21 -0.29 -3.88
C ALA A 130 9.99 0.32 -5.07
N LEU A 131 9.37 1.16 -5.89
CA LEU A 131 10.07 1.88 -6.95
C LEU A 131 11.17 2.81 -6.41
N GLN A 132 10.90 3.53 -5.32
CA GLN A 132 11.88 4.43 -4.71
C GLN A 132 13.05 3.66 -4.04
N ARG A 133 12.78 2.51 -3.43
CA ARG A 133 13.77 1.76 -2.64
C ARG A 133 14.57 0.74 -3.45
N LEU A 134 13.93 0.07 -4.40
CA LEU A 134 14.54 -0.99 -5.20
C LEU A 134 15.05 -0.43 -6.52
N ALA A 135 14.20 0.29 -7.26
CA ALA A 135 14.55 0.87 -8.56
C ALA A 135 15.22 2.25 -8.46
N ARG A 136 15.41 2.78 -7.24
CA ARG A 136 16.05 4.08 -6.95
C ARG A 136 15.45 5.24 -7.73
N VAL A 137 14.14 5.17 -7.99
CA VAL A 137 13.43 6.25 -8.67
C VAL A 137 13.21 7.38 -7.67
N GLU A 138 13.64 8.59 -8.01
CA GLU A 138 13.51 9.73 -7.10
C GLU A 138 12.03 10.09 -6.88
N ALA A 139 11.68 10.34 -5.62
CA ALA A 139 10.35 10.79 -5.25
C ALA A 139 10.15 12.23 -5.73
N GLY A 140 9.09 12.47 -6.51
CA GLY A 140 8.68 13.82 -6.85
C GLY A 140 7.99 14.50 -5.67
N GLY A 141 8.37 15.76 -5.39
CA GLY A 141 7.55 16.72 -4.65
C GLY A 141 6.94 16.26 -3.30
N ASP A 142 5.66 16.61 -3.09
CA ASP A 142 4.95 16.63 -1.80
C ASP A 142 4.49 15.26 -1.26
N GLY A 143 4.94 14.16 -1.86
CA GLY A 143 4.54 12.80 -1.49
C GLY A 143 3.10 12.42 -1.85
N GLY A 144 2.36 13.26 -2.60
CA GLY A 144 1.05 12.96 -3.17
C GLY A 144 1.10 12.43 -4.61
N PHE A 145 -0.06 12.42 -5.27
CA PHE A 145 -0.19 11.92 -6.65
C PHE A 145 0.58 12.74 -7.68
N ALA A 146 0.70 14.06 -7.49
CA ALA A 146 1.54 14.90 -8.36
C ALA A 146 3.01 14.48 -8.28
N GLY A 147 3.48 14.18 -7.06
CA GLY A 147 4.81 13.63 -6.82
C GLY A 147 5.04 12.29 -7.50
N LEU A 148 4.09 11.35 -7.33
CA LEU A 148 4.16 10.04 -7.99
C LEU A 148 4.11 10.17 -9.52
N ALA A 149 3.27 11.03 -10.08
CA ALA A 149 3.20 11.26 -11.52
C ALA A 149 4.53 11.80 -12.07
N ALA A 150 5.18 12.73 -11.35
CA ALA A 150 6.50 13.22 -11.71
C ALA A 150 7.55 12.10 -11.65
N THR A 151 7.56 11.30 -10.59
CA THR A 151 8.43 10.10 -10.45
C THR A 151 8.26 9.15 -11.64
N LEU A 152 7.03 8.84 -12.04
CA LEU A 152 6.77 7.95 -13.18
C LEU A 152 7.21 8.57 -14.51
N ARG A 153 6.95 9.86 -14.73
CA ARG A 153 7.30 10.55 -15.98
C ARG A 153 8.80 10.76 -16.14
N GLU A 154 9.47 11.21 -15.09
CA GLU A 154 10.87 11.67 -15.14
C GLU A 154 11.83 10.55 -14.75
N GLY A 155 11.45 9.73 -13.76
CA GLY A 155 12.27 8.65 -13.24
C GLY A 155 12.27 7.38 -14.10
N LEU A 156 11.20 7.13 -14.87
CA LEU A 156 11.08 5.99 -15.78
C LEU A 156 11.08 6.40 -17.26
N GLY A 157 11.57 7.60 -17.60
CA GLY A 157 11.44 8.20 -18.93
C GLY A 157 12.13 7.49 -20.10
N SER A 158 12.76 6.33 -19.90
CA SER A 158 13.34 5.49 -20.96
C SER A 158 12.87 4.03 -20.82
N PRO A 159 12.58 3.31 -21.92
CA PRO A 159 12.07 1.94 -21.89
C PRO A 159 12.93 0.97 -21.06
N GLU A 160 14.25 1.14 -21.07
CA GLU A 160 15.18 0.28 -20.32
C GLU A 160 15.04 0.46 -18.81
N LYS A 161 14.85 1.69 -18.36
CA LYS A 161 14.60 2.02 -16.94
C LYS A 161 13.24 1.51 -16.50
N GLU A 162 12.21 1.69 -17.33
CA GLU A 162 10.88 1.15 -17.04
C GLU A 162 10.90 -0.38 -16.93
N ALA A 163 11.57 -1.07 -17.87
CA ALA A 163 11.70 -2.53 -17.83
C ALA A 163 12.44 -3.03 -16.59
N ALA A 164 13.56 -2.40 -16.23
CA ALA A 164 14.31 -2.74 -15.03
C ALA A 164 13.51 -2.51 -13.74
N ALA A 165 12.81 -1.37 -13.65
CA ALA A 165 11.94 -1.05 -12.51
C ALA A 165 10.75 -2.00 -12.43
N THR A 166 10.18 -2.40 -13.57
CA THR A 166 9.09 -3.36 -13.67
C THR A 166 9.50 -4.70 -13.09
N GLN A 167 10.67 -5.23 -13.48
CA GLN A 167 11.14 -6.52 -12.97
C GLN A 167 11.28 -6.50 -11.44
N LEU A 168 11.96 -5.49 -10.90
CA LEU A 168 12.15 -5.33 -9.45
C LEU A 168 10.82 -5.19 -8.70
N LEU A 169 9.88 -4.44 -9.26
CA LEU A 169 8.56 -4.26 -8.66
C LEU A 169 7.75 -5.56 -8.70
N ILE A 170 7.83 -6.34 -9.79
CA ILE A 170 7.14 -7.63 -9.87
C ILE A 170 7.68 -8.60 -8.82
N ASP A 171 9.00 -8.70 -8.66
CA ASP A 171 9.61 -9.58 -7.65
C ASP A 171 9.12 -9.20 -6.24
N TYR A 172 9.13 -7.91 -5.91
CA TYR A 172 8.58 -7.40 -4.66
C TYR A 172 7.08 -7.70 -4.51
N LEU A 173 6.26 -7.44 -5.53
CA LEU A 173 4.81 -7.61 -5.44
C LEU A 173 4.39 -9.08 -5.33
N GLN A 174 5.18 -10.02 -5.87
CA GLN A 174 4.93 -11.44 -5.65
C GLN A 174 5.14 -11.85 -4.20
N GLU A 175 6.14 -11.29 -3.51
CA GLU A 175 6.32 -11.51 -2.08
C GLU A 175 5.21 -10.85 -1.26
N VAL A 176 4.83 -9.62 -1.60
CA VAL A 176 3.67 -8.94 -0.99
C VAL A 176 2.41 -9.78 -1.13
N LYS A 177 2.14 -10.35 -2.31
CA LYS A 177 0.99 -11.23 -2.53
C LYS A 177 0.96 -12.38 -1.54
N LYS A 178 2.06 -13.14 -1.42
CA LYS A 178 2.16 -14.30 -0.51
C LYS A 178 1.96 -13.88 0.94
N LEU A 179 2.62 -12.80 1.37
CA LEU A 179 2.56 -12.29 2.73
C LEU A 179 1.17 -11.76 3.08
N VAL A 180 0.55 -10.98 2.19
CA VAL A 180 -0.82 -10.46 2.38
C VAL A 180 -1.83 -11.61 2.44
N GLU A 181 -1.67 -12.65 1.62
CA GLU A 181 -2.52 -13.84 1.67
C GLU A 181 -2.41 -14.59 3.00
N ALA A 182 -1.23 -14.60 3.61
CA ALA A 182 -0.99 -15.24 4.91
C ALA A 182 -1.59 -14.44 6.09
N ILE A 183 -1.51 -13.11 6.07
CA ILE A 183 -2.00 -12.25 7.17
C ILE A 183 -3.51 -11.97 7.08
N VAL A 184 -4.08 -11.97 5.86
CA VAL A 184 -5.51 -11.74 5.63
C VAL A 184 -6.25 -13.08 5.57
N LYS A 185 -6.85 -13.45 6.71
CA LYS A 185 -7.68 -14.64 6.89
C LYS A 185 -8.90 -14.63 5.96
N GLU A 186 -9.31 -15.82 5.51
CA GLU A 186 -10.41 -16.02 4.57
C GLU A 186 -11.79 -15.81 5.17
#